data_AF-A0A9E1MF60-F1
#
_entry.id   AF-A0A9E1MF60-F1
#
_cell.length_a   1.000
_cell.length_b   1.000
_cell.length_c   1.000
_cell.angle_alpha   90.00
_cell.angle_beta   90.00
_cell.angle_gamma   90.00
#
_symmetry.space_group_name_H-M   'P 1'
#
loop_
_entity.id
_entity.type
_entity.pdbx_description
1 polymer ?
#
loop_
_entity_poly.entity_id
_entity_poly.type
_entity_poly.pdbx_seq_one_letter_code
_entity_poly.pdbx_strand_id
1 'polypeptide(L)'
;SKPLKNDICTRTRYTRKDEGHLKYFEKLYNENNGVYAYWGEWHTHPEDIPHYSIIDLKNWKRIGKEDPKGVQYHIIAGRKAFIIWRMQKGKLCPKKICEVKWNEINL
;
A
#
# COMPACT_ATOMS: atom_id res chain seq x y z
N SER A 1 0.70 -8.88 -7.27
CA SER A 1 -0.04 -10.15 -7.34
C SER A 1 -1.48 -9.87 -7.79
N LYS A 2 -2.13 -10.86 -8.41
CA LYS A 2 -3.57 -10.82 -8.73
C LYS A 2 -4.38 -11.30 -7.51
N PRO A 3 -5.67 -10.94 -7.39
CA PRO A 3 -6.53 -11.50 -6.34
C PRO A 3 -6.50 -13.04 -6.34
N LEU A 4 -6.50 -13.62 -5.15
CA LEU A 4 -6.55 -15.06 -4.92
C LEU A 4 -7.92 -15.48 -4.37
N LYS A 5 -8.19 -16.80 -4.39
CA LYS A 5 -9.52 -17.36 -4.11
C LYS A 5 -10.09 -16.92 -2.76
N ASN A 6 -9.27 -16.80 -1.73
CA ASN A 6 -9.74 -16.47 -0.38
C ASN A 6 -9.66 -14.98 -0.03
N ASP A 7 -9.33 -14.12 -1.00
CA ASP A 7 -9.41 -12.68 -0.81
C ASP A 7 -10.86 -12.21 -0.69
N ILE A 8 -11.08 -11.15 0.11
CA ILE A 8 -12.41 -10.56 0.25
C ILE A 8 -12.47 -9.32 -0.62
N CYS A 9 -13.31 -9.37 -1.65
CA CYS A 9 -13.57 -8.24 -2.53
C CYS A 9 -15.04 -7.82 -2.39
N THR A 10 -15.26 -6.57 -2.03
CA THR A 10 -16.58 -5.92 -2.07
C THR A 10 -16.51 -4.72 -3.01
N ARG A 11 -17.67 -4.12 -3.32
CA ARG A 11 -17.75 -2.98 -4.22
C ARG A 11 -16.83 -1.81 -3.85
N THR A 12 -16.53 -1.64 -2.55
CA THR A 12 -15.75 -0.49 -2.05
C THR A 12 -14.60 -0.90 -1.14
N ARG A 13 -14.27 -2.20 -1.04
CA ARG A 13 -13.17 -2.68 -0.20
C ARG A 13 -12.53 -3.91 -0.81
N TYR A 14 -11.22 -3.99 -0.68
CA TYR A 14 -10.45 -5.18 -0.95
C TYR A 14 -9.60 -5.53 0.27
N THR A 15 -9.69 -6.78 0.74
CA THR A 15 -8.86 -7.32 1.82
C THR A 15 -8.05 -8.48 1.25
N ARG A 16 -6.73 -8.30 1.21
CA ARG A 16 -5.77 -9.35 0.86
C ARG A 16 -5.67 -10.33 2.03
N LYS A 17 -6.42 -11.43 1.96
CA LYS A 17 -6.59 -12.40 3.05
C LYS A 17 -5.92 -13.74 2.75
N ASP A 18 -5.77 -14.08 1.47
CA ASP A 18 -5.22 -15.36 1.07
C ASP A 18 -3.71 -15.45 1.40
N GLU A 19 -3.32 -16.50 2.13
CA GLU A 19 -1.91 -16.74 2.50
C GLU A 19 -1.00 -16.98 1.29
N GLY A 20 -1.57 -17.34 0.13
CA GLY A 20 -0.81 -17.50 -1.11
C GLY A 20 -0.05 -16.25 -1.53
N HIS A 21 -0.50 -15.06 -1.12
CA HIS A 21 0.25 -13.82 -1.34
C HIS A 21 1.57 -13.81 -0.57
N LEU A 22 1.54 -14.18 0.72
CA LEU A 22 2.74 -14.25 1.55
C LEU A 22 3.71 -15.30 1.02
N LYS A 23 3.21 -16.50 0.73
CA LYS A 23 4.02 -17.59 0.15
C LYS A 23 4.70 -17.20 -1.15
N TYR A 24 3.98 -16.47 -2.02
CA TYR A 24 4.55 -15.95 -3.26
C TYR A 24 5.71 -14.98 -3.02
N PHE A 25 5.54 -14.02 -2.10
CA PHE A 25 6.59 -13.04 -1.80
C PHE A 25 7.77 -13.63 -1.04
N GLU A 26 7.54 -14.58 -0.13
CA GLU A 26 8.61 -15.34 0.53
C GLU A 26 9.44 -16.14 -0.47
N LYS A 27 8.77 -16.82 -1.41
CA LYS A 27 9.45 -17.51 -2.50
C LYS A 27 10.30 -16.55 -3.33
N LEU A 28 9.72 -15.42 -3.75
CA LEU A 28 10.42 -14.40 -4.54
C LEU A 28 11.63 -13.82 -3.79
N TYR A 29 11.49 -13.58 -2.48
CA TYR A 29 12.58 -13.13 -1.61
C TYR A 29 13.73 -14.13 -1.59
N ASN A 30 13.43 -15.41 -1.33
CA ASN A 30 14.43 -16.46 -1.20
C ASN A 30 15.14 -16.76 -2.52
N GLU A 31 14.40 -16.83 -3.63
CA GLU A 31 14.96 -17.09 -4.97
C GLU A 31 15.89 -15.97 -5.47
N ASN A 32 15.77 -14.76 -4.92
CA ASN A 32 16.55 -13.59 -5.33
C ASN A 32 17.48 -13.11 -4.21
N ASN A 33 17.99 -14.03 -3.39
CA ASN A 33 19.00 -13.77 -2.36
C ASN A 33 18.61 -12.65 -1.36
N GLY A 34 17.32 -12.49 -1.11
CA GLY A 34 16.80 -11.50 -0.16
C GLY A 34 16.85 -10.04 -0.64
N VAL A 35 17.00 -9.81 -1.94
CA VAL A 35 17.11 -8.43 -2.48
C VAL A 35 15.77 -7.70 -2.48
N TYR A 36 14.64 -8.41 -2.55
CA TYR A 36 13.31 -7.79 -2.51
C TYR A 36 12.89 -7.42 -1.09
N ALA A 37 12.23 -6.28 -0.91
CA ALA A 37 11.74 -5.87 0.39
C ALA A 37 10.34 -5.26 0.29
N TYR A 38 9.57 -5.45 1.36
CA TYR A 38 8.29 -4.77 1.51
C TYR A 38 8.51 -3.28 1.82
N TRP A 39 7.97 -2.39 0.98
CA TRP A 39 8.09 -0.93 1.15
C TRP A 39 6.79 -0.21 1.52
N GLY A 40 5.66 -0.90 1.44
CA GLY A 40 4.35 -0.38 1.78
C GLY A 40 3.26 -0.93 0.86
N GLU A 41 2.12 -0.24 0.83
CA GLU A 41 0.91 -0.70 0.13
C GLU A 41 0.47 0.29 -0.90
N TRP A 42 -0.21 -0.19 -1.94
CA TRP A 42 -0.98 0.68 -2.82
C TRP A 42 -2.39 0.13 -3.00
N HIS A 43 -3.36 1.02 -3.16
CA HIS A 43 -4.74 0.69 -3.47
C HIS A 43 -5.45 1.87 -4.15
N THR A 44 -6.71 1.68 -4.53
CA THR A 44 -7.52 2.68 -5.23
C THR A 44 -8.66 3.21 -4.37
N HIS A 45 -8.94 4.50 -4.43
CA HIS A 45 -10.17 5.11 -3.91
C HIS A 45 -11.04 5.62 -5.07
N PRO A 46 -12.38 5.64 -4.93
CA PRO A 46 -13.27 6.17 -5.96
C PRO A 46 -13.26 7.71 -6.06
N GLU A 47 -12.49 8.38 -5.22
CA GLU A 47 -12.30 9.84 -5.19
C GLU A 47 -11.50 10.34 -6.40
N ASP A 48 -11.69 11.59 -6.81
CA ASP A 48 -10.85 12.22 -7.85
C ASP A 48 -9.41 12.41 -7.37
N ILE A 49 -9.27 13.07 -6.22
CA ILE A 49 -8.01 13.29 -5.51
C ILE A 49 -8.12 12.50 -4.19
N PRO A 50 -7.40 11.38 -4.06
CA PRO A 50 -7.64 10.41 -3.01
C PRO A 50 -7.05 10.84 -1.66
N HIS A 51 -7.80 10.64 -0.57
CA HIS A 51 -7.31 10.78 0.79
C HIS A 51 -7.21 9.43 1.49
N TYR A 52 -6.26 9.29 2.43
CA TYR A 52 -6.24 8.10 3.28
C TYR A 52 -7.41 8.12 4.26
N SER A 53 -8.02 6.96 4.47
CA SER A 53 -9.09 6.77 5.44
C SER A 53 -8.54 6.47 6.84
N ILE A 54 -9.42 6.46 7.84
CA ILE A 54 -9.08 6.00 9.19
C ILE A 54 -8.64 4.53 9.19
N ILE A 55 -9.18 3.72 8.27
CA ILE A 55 -8.83 2.30 8.13
C ILE A 55 -7.39 2.18 7.63
N ASP A 56 -7.02 2.98 6.63
CA ASP A 56 -5.64 3.03 6.10
C ASP A 56 -4.66 3.44 7.20
N LEU A 57 -4.97 4.51 7.93
CA LEU A 57 -4.13 4.99 9.03
C LEU A 57 -3.90 3.89 10.10
N LYS A 58 -4.95 3.15 10.47
CA LYS A 58 -4.84 2.05 11.42
C LYS A 58 -3.99 0.90 10.87
N ASN A 59 -4.16 0.56 9.59
CA ASN A 59 -3.38 -0.49 8.96
C ASN A 59 -1.89 -0.12 8.87
N TRP A 60 -1.58 1.10 8.41
CA TRP A 60 -0.21 1.58 8.26
C TRP A 60 0.50 1.70 9.61
N LYS A 61 -0.20 2.07 10.68
CA LYS A 61 0.34 2.03 12.05
C LYS A 61 0.68 0.61 12.50
N ARG A 62 -0.17 -0.36 12.20
CA ARG A 62 0.07 -1.78 12.53
C ARG A 62 1.30 -2.30 11.79
N ILE A 63 1.34 -2.11 10.48
CA ILE A 63 2.49 -2.55 9.65
C ILE A 63 3.77 -1.83 10.11
N GLY A 64 3.70 -0.52 10.37
CA GLY A 64 4.82 0.29 10.87
C GLY A 64 5.39 -0.15 12.21
N LYS A 65 4.62 -0.88 13.04
CA LYS A 65 5.11 -1.39 14.32
C LYS A 65 6.07 -2.57 14.12
N GLU A 66 5.74 -3.44 13.16
CA GLU A 66 6.44 -4.69 12.85
C GLU A 66 7.58 -4.49 11.84
N ASP A 67 7.55 -3.42 11.05
CA ASP A 67 8.56 -3.16 10.02
C ASP A 67 9.92 -2.73 10.62
N PRO A 68 11.00 -3.51 10.39
CA PRO A 68 12.33 -3.18 10.88
C PRO A 68 12.90 -1.89 10.28
N LYS A 69 12.46 -1.48 9.09
CA LYS A 69 12.94 -0.25 8.43
C LYS A 69 12.45 1.02 9.12
N GLY A 70 11.34 0.94 9.86
CA GLY A 70 10.73 2.09 10.54
C GLY A 70 10.12 3.15 9.61
N VAL A 71 10.09 2.92 8.29
CA VAL A 71 9.50 3.81 7.29
C VAL A 71 8.83 3.03 6.18
N GLN A 72 7.65 3.50 5.77
CA GLN A 72 6.82 2.92 4.70
C GLN A 72 6.29 4.01 3.78
N TYR A 73 6.03 3.61 2.54
CA TYR A 73 5.47 4.45 1.49
C TYR A 73 4.18 3.82 0.99
N HIS A 74 3.08 4.56 1.12
CA HIS A 74 1.76 4.09 0.70
C HIS A 74 1.23 4.96 -0.43
N ILE A 75 0.61 4.32 -1.41
CA ILE A 75 0.07 5.00 -2.59
C ILE A 75 -1.44 4.80 -2.61
N ILE A 76 -2.19 5.89 -2.75
CA ILE A 76 -3.61 5.81 -3.02
C ILE A 76 -3.86 6.43 -4.39
N ALA A 77 -4.44 5.65 -5.29
CA ALA A 77 -4.80 6.08 -6.63
C ALA A 77 -6.29 6.43 -6.69
N GLY A 78 -6.61 7.66 -7.09
CA GLY A 78 -7.94 8.15 -7.37
C GLY A 78 -8.19 8.25 -8.87
N ARG A 79 -9.32 8.83 -9.26
CA ARG A 79 -9.74 8.95 -10.67
C ARG A 79 -8.96 10.00 -11.45
N LYS A 80 -8.42 11.03 -10.79
CA LYS A 80 -7.68 12.15 -11.43
C LYS A 80 -6.23 12.27 -10.98
N ALA A 81 -5.86 11.71 -9.83
CA ALA A 81 -4.51 11.72 -9.31
C ALA A 81 -4.20 10.50 -8.45
N PHE A 82 -2.92 10.25 -8.18
CA PHE A 82 -2.49 9.43 -7.06
C PHE A 82 -1.65 10.23 -6.08
N ILE A 83 -1.67 9.83 -4.81
CA ILE A 83 -0.92 10.48 -3.74
C ILE A 83 -0.01 9.45 -3.07
N ILE A 84 1.25 9.84 -2.85
CA ILE A 84 2.21 9.07 -2.06
C ILE A 84 2.29 9.63 -0.64
N TRP A 85 2.14 8.74 0.33
CA TRP A 85 2.19 9.02 1.75
C TRP A 85 3.39 8.32 2.40
N ARG A 86 4.12 9.01 3.26
CA ARG A 86 5.17 8.44 4.10
C ARG A 86 4.65 8.19 5.51
N MET A 87 4.69 6.94 5.96
CA MET A 87 4.44 6.59 7.35
C MET A 87 5.76 6.26 8.05
N GLN A 88 5.98 6.82 9.24
CA GLN A 88 7.18 6.54 10.05
C GLN A 88 6.77 5.95 11.40
N LYS A 89 7.55 5.00 11.90
CA LYS A 89 7.31 4.36 13.20
C LYS A 89 7.26 5.40 14.31
N GLY A 90 6.24 5.30 15.16
CA GLY A 90 5.99 6.25 16.27
C GLY A 90 5.36 7.59 15.88
N LYS A 91 5.16 7.89 14.59
CA LYS A 91 4.42 9.09 14.17
C LYS A 91 2.91 8.88 14.20
N LEU A 92 2.18 9.93 14.59
CA LEU A 92 0.73 9.88 14.72
C LEU A 92 0.02 9.86 13.35
N CYS A 93 0.57 10.60 12.37
CA CYS A 93 -0.03 10.79 11.05
C CYS A 93 1.02 10.59 9.94
N PRO A 94 0.61 10.06 8.78
CA PRO A 94 1.46 10.00 7.59
C PRO A 94 1.70 11.40 7.01
N LYS A 95 2.85 11.58 6.36
CA LYS A 95 3.20 12.81 5.65
C LYS A 95 2.95 12.64 4.15
N LYS A 96 2.19 13.55 3.52
CA LYS A 96 2.08 13.61 2.06
C LYS A 96 3.46 13.91 1.46
N ILE A 97 3.91 13.08 0.53
CA ILE A 97 5.17 13.28 -0.20
C ILE A 97 4.87 14.06 -1.48
N CYS A 98 3.98 13.52 -2.30
CA CYS A 98 3.59 14.13 -3.56
C CYS A 98 2.17 13.71 -3.94
N GLU A 99 1.55 14.56 -4.74
CA GLU A 99 0.36 14.26 -5.54
C GLU A 99 0.78 14.37 -6.99
N VAL A 100 0.37 13.40 -7.80
CA VAL A 100 0.65 13.37 -9.23
C VAL A 100 -0.68 13.21 -9.94
N LYS A 101 -1.03 14.18 -10.78
CA LYS A 101 -2.25 14.08 -11.58
C LYS A 101 -1.99 13.24 -12.81
N TRP A 102 -2.96 12.43 -13.21
CA TRP A 102 -2.80 11.53 -14.37
C TRP A 102 -2.51 12.31 -15.66
N ASN A 103 -3.03 13.53 -15.79
CA ASN A 103 -2.80 14.39 -16.95
C ASN A 103 -1.39 15.03 -16.99
N GLU A 104 -0.62 14.94 -15.91
CA GLU A 104 0.77 15.42 -15.83
C GLU A 104 1.77 14.30 -16.21
N ILE A 105 1.29 13.06 -16.34
CA ILE A 105 2.11 11.91 -16.71
C ILE A 105 2.09 11.78 -18.24
N ASN A 106 3.20 12.12 -18.87
CA ASN A 106 3.46 11.71 -20.25
C ASN A 106 3.91 10.24 -20.22
N LEU A 107 3.00 9.32 -20.57
CA LEU A 107 3.31 7.91 -20.80
C LEU A 107 3.71 7.67 -22.25
#